data_AF-A0A9D2GBJ0-F1
#
_entry.id   AF-A0A9D2GBJ0-F1
#
_cell.length_a   1.000
_cell.length_b   1.000
_cell.length_c   1.000
_cell.angle_alpha   90.00
_cell.angle_beta   90.00
_cell.angle_gamma   90.00
#
_symmetry.space_group_name_H-M   'P 1'
#
loop_
_entity.id
_entity.type
_entity.pdbx_description
1 polymer ?
#
loop_
_entity_poly.entity_id
_entity_poly.type
_entity_poly.pdbx_seq_one_letter_code
_entity_poly.pdbx_strand_id
1 'polypeptide(L)' 'METYNDYDPYRFPRIKVSGPLAMAYVPMQKFKNLYTPEQGYPLGTIFQDLDFPWVGRDEK' A
#
# COMPACT_ATOMS: atom_id res chain seq x y z
N MET A 1 -15.52 31.14 26.99
CA MET A 1 -14.32 30.33 26.67
C MET A 1 -14.00 29.54 27.92
N GLU A 2 -14.42 28.28 27.98
CA GLU A 2 -14.07 27.38 29.07
C GLU A 2 -12.95 26.46 28.57
N THR A 3 -11.76 26.59 29.15
CA THR A 3 -10.67 25.63 28.96
C THR A 3 -10.90 24.47 29.93
N TYR A 4 -11.67 23.48 29.47
CA TYR A 4 -11.85 22.22 30.20
C TYR A 4 -10.50 21.49 30.21
N ASN A 5 -10.05 21.06 31.39
CA ASN A 5 -8.79 20.38 31.57
C ASN A 5 -8.88 18.94 31.05
N ASP A 6 -8.25 18.68 29.90
CA ASP A 6 -8.26 17.38 29.20
C ASP A 6 -7.24 16.35 29.76
N TYR A 7 -6.86 16.45 31.04
CA TYR A 7 -5.82 15.60 31.61
C TYR A 7 -6.38 14.25 32.08
N ASP A 8 -6.28 13.24 31.20
CA ASP A 8 -6.54 11.83 31.51
C ASP A 8 -5.19 11.06 31.57
N PRO A 9 -4.71 10.68 32.76
CA PRO A 9 -3.40 10.04 32.94
C PRO A 9 -3.33 8.60 32.42
N TYR A 10 -4.46 8.00 31.99
CA TYR A 10 -4.50 6.65 31.40
C TYR A 10 -4.63 6.66 29.87
N ARG A 11 -4.62 7.84 29.25
CA ARG A 11 -4.70 7.99 27.80
C ARG A 11 -3.32 7.75 27.18
N PHE A 12 -3.08 6.52 26.70
CA PHE A 12 -1.96 6.16 25.81
C PHE A 12 -1.70 7.30 24.81
N PRO A 13 -0.43 7.64 24.47
CA PRO A 13 -0.13 8.81 23.66
C PRO A 13 -0.88 8.70 22.35
N ARG A 14 -1.99 9.44 22.24
CA ARG A 14 -2.68 9.61 20.98
C ARG A 14 -1.73 10.48 20.18
N ILE A 15 -0.87 9.83 19.38
CA ILE A 15 -0.29 10.48 18.22
C ILE A 15 -1.50 11.12 17.54
N LYS A 16 -1.59 12.46 17.59
CA LYS A 16 -2.62 13.19 16.86
C LYS A 16 -2.27 13.00 15.40
N VAL A 17 -2.73 11.90 14.82
CA VAL A 17 -2.63 11.62 13.40
C VAL A 17 -3.59 12.60 12.71
N SER A 18 -3.07 13.77 12.37
CA SER A 18 -3.80 14.80 11.64
C SER A 18 -3.77 14.47 10.14
N GLY A 19 -4.50 13.44 9.73
CA GLY A 19 -4.64 13.01 8.34
C GLY A 19 -4.22 11.56 8.08
N PRO A 20 -4.54 10.96 6.92
CA PRO A 20 -4.19 9.58 6.62
C PRO A 20 -2.67 9.36 6.67
N LEU A 21 -2.24 8.29 7.36
CA LEU A 21 -0.82 7.97 7.61
C LEU A 21 0.00 7.79 6.31
N ALA A 22 -0.65 7.33 5.24
CA ALA A 22 -0.14 7.29 3.87
C ALA A 22 -1.31 7.15 2.89
N MET A 23 -1.19 7.76 1.71
CA MET A 23 -2.12 7.59 0.59
C MET A 23 -1.32 7.11 -0.62
N ALA A 24 -1.75 6.02 -1.25
CA ALA A 24 -1.22 5.60 -2.54
C ALA A 24 -2.32 5.79 -3.60
N TYR A 25 -1.98 6.49 -4.68
CA TYR A 25 -2.84 6.52 -5.85
C TYR A 25 -2.62 5.24 -6.65
N VAL A 26 -3.65 4.41 -6.77
CA VAL A 26 -3.61 3.22 -7.63
C VAL A 26 -4.26 3.58 -8.97
N PRO A 27 -3.52 3.57 -10.09
CA PRO A 27 -4.10 3.82 -11.40
C PRO A 27 -5.09 2.72 -11.78
N MET A 28 -6.12 3.07 -12.56
CA MET A 28 -7.07 2.09 -13.06
C MET A 28 -6.40 1.14 -14.05
N GLN A 29 -6.38 -0.15 -13.70
CA GLN A 29 -5.78 -1.20 -14.50
C GLN A 29 -6.63 -1.51 -15.74
N LYS A 30 -6.00 -1.52 -16.92
CA LYS A 30 -6.65 -1.93 -18.17
C LYS A 30 -6.47 -3.43 -18.38
N PHE A 31 -7.54 -4.13 -18.78
CA PHE A 31 -7.53 -5.57 -19.02
C PHE A 31 -6.96 -5.88 -20.42
N LYS A 32 -5.66 -5.72 -20.57
CA LYS A 32 -4.89 -5.94 -21.80
C LYS A 32 -3.58 -6.65 -21.46
N ASN A 33 -2.91 -7.21 -22.48
CA ASN A 33 -1.61 -7.87 -22.33
C ASN A 33 -1.61 -8.88 -21.18
N LEU A 34 -2.48 -9.90 -21.28
CA LEU A 34 -2.68 -10.86 -20.21
C LEU A 34 -1.89 -12.14 -20.48
N TYR A 35 -1.35 -12.73 -19.42
CA TYR A 35 -0.95 -14.12 -19.41
C TYR A 35 -2.18 -15.04 -19.35
N THR A 36 -2.03 -16.27 -19.83
CA THR A 36 -3.03 -17.31 -19.52
C THR A 36 -2.99 -17.63 -18.01
N PRO A 37 -4.05 -18.23 -17.44
CA PRO A 37 -4.05 -18.59 -16.02
C PRO A 37 -2.84 -19.46 -15.61
N GLU A 38 -2.42 -20.39 -16.48
CA GLU A 38 -1.30 -21.29 -16.24
C GLU A 38 0.04 -20.53 -16.20
N GLN A 39 0.18 -19.48 -16.99
CA GLN A 39 1.36 -18.61 -17.03
C GLN A 39 1.39 -17.60 -15.89
N GLY A 40 0.25 -17.01 -15.54
CA GLY A 40 0.16 -15.98 -14.49
C GLY A 40 0.25 -16.54 -13.07
N TYR A 41 -0.14 -17.80 -12.86
CA TYR A 41 -0.08 -18.46 -11.55
C TYR A 41 1.31 -18.40 -10.89
N PRO A 42 2.42 -18.81 -11.54
CA PRO A 42 3.75 -18.73 -10.95
C PRO A 42 4.27 -17.28 -10.77
N LEU A 43 3.78 -16.32 -11.55
CA LEU A 43 4.23 -14.93 -11.51
C LEU A 43 3.47 -14.08 -10.49
N GLY A 44 2.30 -14.53 -10.03
CA GLY A 44 1.45 -13.80 -9.09
C GLY A 44 0.68 -12.62 -9.71
N THR A 45 0.72 -12.50 -11.04
CA THR A 45 -0.04 -11.50 -11.81
C THR A 45 -0.44 -12.09 -13.16
N ILE A 46 -1.65 -11.77 -13.63
CA ILE A 46 -2.07 -12.05 -15.01
C ILE A 46 -1.69 -10.91 -15.96
N PHE A 47 -1.33 -9.74 -15.44
CA PHE A 47 -0.99 -8.57 -16.24
C PHE A 47 0.50 -8.59 -16.53
N GLN A 48 0.87 -8.79 -17.81
CA GLN A 48 2.27 -8.80 -18.25
C GLN A 48 2.96 -7.46 -17.93
N ASP A 49 2.23 -6.36 -18.09
CA ASP A 49 2.72 -5.00 -17.80
C ASP A 49 3.07 -4.79 -16.29
N LEU A 50 2.69 -5.72 -15.40
CA LEU A 50 3.04 -5.69 -13.96
C LEU A 50 4.13 -6.69 -13.56
N ASP A 51 4.60 -7.53 -14.48
CA ASP A 51 5.67 -8.49 -14.22
C ASP A 51 7.04 -7.79 -14.30
N PHE A 52 7.36 -7.03 -13.24
CA PHE A 52 8.63 -6.31 -13.15
C PHE A 52 9.73 -7.18 -12.52
N PRO A 53 10.97 -7.12 -13.05
CA PRO A 53 12.09 -7.80 -12.43
C PRO A 53 12.28 -7.28 -11.00
N TRP A 54 12.57 -8.18 -10.06
CA TRP A 54 12.81 -7.80 -8.68
C TRP A 54 14.12 -7.01 -8.57
N VAL A 55 14.01 -5.67 -8.45
CA VAL A 55 15.15 -4.73 -8.41
C VAL A 55 16.07 -4.94 -7.20
N GLY A 56 15.66 -5.74 -6.22
CA GLY A 56 16.47 -6.04 -5.03
C GLY A 56 17.39 -7.26 -5.15
N ARG A 57 17.39 -7.99 -6.28
CA ARG A 57 18.26 -9.18 -6.44
C ARG A 57 19.61 -8.66 -6.91
N ASP A 58 20.58 -8.65 -6.01
CA ASP A 58 21.97 -8.45 -6.36
C ASP A 58 22.32 -9.37 -7.55
N GLU A 59 22.71 -8.72 -8.65
CA GLU A 59 23.36 -9.35 -9.78
C GLU A 59 24.71 -9.88 -9.26
N LYS A 60 24.79 -11.17 -8.98
CA LYS A 60 26.04 -11.84 -8.62
C LYS A 60 27.04 -11.83 -9.77
#